data_AF-A0A7C8EVW9-F1
#
_entry.id   AF-A0A7C8EVW9-F1
#
_cell.length_a   1.000
_cell.length_b   1.000
_cell.length_c   1.000
_cell.angle_alpha   90.00
_cell.angle_beta   90.00
_cell.angle_gamma   90.00
#
_symmetry.space_group_name_H-M   'P 1'
#
loop_
_entity.id
_entity.type
_entity.pdbx_description
1 polymer ?
#
loop_
_entity_poly.entity_id
_entity_poly.type
_entity_poly.pdbx_seq_one_letter_code
_entity_poly.pdbx_strand_id
1 'polypeptide(L)'
;MMFYVTPPELMQAQTRGFERDNAALQRTALRELDHYFAFMLLREMGKAVPRDTLFGAGLEQEVYEEMLFDALSAEIAKTGRLGVARQVEAQLEAAGKLRSVQEGQAIKKSSARADKTSSSRKMDTV
;
A
#
# COMPACT_ATOMS: atom_id res chain seq x y z
N MET A 1 0.95 2.23 -21.71
CA MET A 1 0.68 2.48 -20.28
C MET A 1 -0.71 1.94 -19.94
N MET A 2 -0.77 0.69 -19.52
CA MET A 2 -2.00 0.07 -19.05
C MET A 2 -2.18 0.49 -17.60
N PHE A 3 -3.20 1.31 -17.31
CA PHE A 3 -3.57 1.60 -15.94
C PHE A 3 -3.91 0.26 -15.28
N TYR A 4 -3.19 -0.13 -14.23
CA TYR A 4 -3.57 -1.29 -13.43
C TYR A 4 -4.86 -0.91 -12.69
N VAL A 5 -5.96 -1.26 -13.35
CA VAL A 5 -7.32 -1.05 -12.88
C VAL A 5 -7.55 -1.99 -11.71
N THR A 6 -8.13 -1.42 -10.66
CA THR A 6 -8.88 -2.09 -9.60
C THR A 6 -9.01 -3.60 -9.81
N PRO A 7 -8.26 -4.43 -9.05
CA PRO A 7 -8.32 -5.87 -9.18
C PRO A 7 -9.78 -6.35 -9.15
N PRO A 8 -10.18 -7.35 -9.96
CA PRO A 8 -11.54 -7.87 -9.94
C PRO A 8 -11.94 -8.40 -8.56
N GLU A 9 -10.97 -8.78 -7.71
CA GLU A 9 -11.19 -9.11 -6.30
C GLU A 9 -11.76 -7.91 -5.51
N LEU A 10 -11.36 -6.70 -5.87
CA LEU A 10 -11.80 -5.44 -5.26
C LEU A 10 -13.25 -5.11 -5.65
N MET A 11 -13.70 -5.53 -6.83
CA MET A 11 -15.12 -5.44 -7.22
C MET A 11 -15.99 -6.45 -6.43
N GLN A 12 -15.46 -7.63 -6.11
CA GLN A 12 -16.16 -8.64 -5.31
C GLN A 12 -16.22 -8.27 -3.82
N ALA A 13 -15.19 -7.59 -3.32
CA ALA A 13 -15.12 -7.08 -1.94
C ALA A 13 -16.14 -5.96 -1.68
N GLN A 14 -16.36 -5.05 -2.64
CA GLN A 14 -17.37 -3.99 -2.51
C GLN A 14 -18.80 -4.56 -2.33
N THR A 15 -19.05 -5.79 -2.79
CA THR A 15 -20.34 -6.46 -2.65
C THR A 15 -20.48 -7.24 -1.33
N ARG A 16 -19.39 -7.44 -0.55
CA ARG A 16 -19.34 -8.32 0.63
C ARG A 16 -18.84 -7.66 1.92
N GLY A 17 -19.17 -6.40 2.20
CA GLY A 17 -19.02 -5.81 3.53
C GLY A 17 -17.58 -5.46 3.93
N PHE A 18 -17.40 -4.19 4.33
CA PHE A 18 -16.12 -3.47 4.38
C PHE A 18 -15.04 -3.95 5.37
N GLU A 19 -15.35 -4.81 6.34
CA GLU A 19 -14.46 -5.05 7.50
C GLU A 19 -13.49 -6.23 7.32
N ARG A 20 -13.88 -7.33 6.65
CA ARG A 20 -13.00 -8.49 6.42
C ARG A 20 -12.12 -8.36 5.17
N ASP A 21 -12.51 -7.51 4.22
CA ASP A 21 -11.84 -7.38 2.92
C ASP A 21 -10.64 -6.42 2.93
N ASN A 22 -10.45 -5.63 3.99
CA ASN A 22 -9.41 -4.61 4.05
C ASN A 22 -7.99 -5.21 3.98
N ALA A 23 -7.75 -6.34 4.65
CA ALA A 23 -6.44 -7.00 4.67
C ALA A 23 -6.08 -7.66 3.33
N ALA A 24 -7.04 -8.28 2.64
CA ALA A 24 -6.82 -8.88 1.33
C ALA A 24 -6.59 -7.81 0.26
N LEU A 25 -7.33 -6.71 0.34
CA LEU A 25 -7.19 -5.54 -0.53
C LEU A 25 -5.82 -4.88 -0.32
N GLN A 26 -5.40 -4.71 0.94
CA GLN A 26 -4.10 -4.16 1.28
C GLN A 26 -2.96 -5.04 0.75
N ARG A 27 -3.03 -6.36 0.90
CA ARG A 27 -2.03 -7.27 0.33
C ARG A 27 -1.95 -7.20 -1.19
N THR A 28 -3.09 -7.07 -1.85
CA THR A 28 -3.15 -6.91 -3.31
C THR A 28 -2.51 -5.59 -3.72
N ALA A 29 -2.88 -4.49 -3.08
CA ALA A 29 -2.29 -3.17 -3.35
C ALA A 29 -0.78 -3.13 -3.10
N LEU A 30 -0.30 -3.81 -2.06
CA LEU A 30 1.14 -3.93 -1.77
C LEU A 30 1.87 -4.74 -2.84
N ARG A 31 1.26 -5.82 -3.35
CA ARG A 31 1.83 -6.60 -4.47
C ARG A 31 1.87 -5.79 -5.77
N GLU A 32 0.84 -4.99 -6.03
CA GLU A 32 0.82 -4.08 -7.19
C GLU A 32 1.90 -2.99 -7.07
N LEU A 33 2.22 -2.55 -5.86
CA LEU A 33 3.34 -1.64 -5.64
C LEU A 33 4.69 -2.26 -6.04
N ASP A 34 4.93 -3.52 -5.65
CA ASP A 34 6.12 -4.27 -6.06
C ASP A 34 6.17 -4.46 -7.58
N HIS A 35 5.01 -4.72 -8.21
CA HIS A 35 4.88 -4.85 -9.66
C HIS A 35 5.26 -3.56 -10.38
N TYR A 36 4.68 -2.44 -9.98
CA TYR A 36 4.97 -1.13 -10.53
C TYR A 36 6.45 -0.75 -10.37
N PHE A 37 7.02 -1.02 -9.20
CA PHE A 37 8.43 -0.74 -8.96
C PHE A 37 9.35 -1.60 -9.84
N ALA A 38 9.08 -2.90 -9.93
CA ALA A 38 9.82 -3.82 -10.79
C ALA A 38 9.76 -3.38 -12.25
N PHE A 39 8.57 -2.97 -12.70
CA PHE A 39 8.35 -2.48 -14.06
C PHE A 39 9.19 -1.23 -14.36
N MET A 40 9.17 -0.23 -13.48
CA MET A 40 9.99 0.97 -13.64
C MET A 40 11.48 0.63 -13.68
N LEU A 41 11.93 -0.28 -12.80
CA LEU A 41 13.32 -0.71 -12.77
C LEU A 41 13.75 -1.37 -14.08
N LEU A 42 12.96 -2.34 -14.58
CA LEU A 42 13.23 -3.02 -15.85
C LEU A 42 13.24 -2.04 -17.01
N ARG A 43 12.32 -1.08 -17.03
CA ARG A 43 12.27 -0.07 -18.07
C ARG A 43 13.50 0.83 -18.08
N GLU A 44 13.95 1.31 -16.92
CA GLU A 44 15.18 2.12 -16.83
C GLU A 44 16.43 1.30 -17.18
N MET A 45 16.49 0.02 -16.80
CA MET A 45 17.56 -0.89 -17.21
C MET A 45 17.57 -1.13 -18.73
N GLY A 46 16.40 -1.28 -19.34
CA GLY A 46 16.25 -1.47 -20.79
C GLY A 46 16.76 -0.29 -21.61
N LYS A 47 16.64 0.94 -21.10
CA LYS A 47 17.20 2.14 -21.75
C LYS A 47 18.72 2.15 -21.82
N ALA A 48 19.41 1.40 -20.95
CA ALA A 48 20.87 1.30 -20.96
C ALA A 48 21.39 0.36 -22.06
N VAL A 49 20.51 -0.43 -22.70
CA VAL A 49 20.89 -1.32 -23.79
C VAL A 49 21.05 -0.51 -25.08
N PRO A 50 22.22 -0.55 -25.75
CA PRO A 50 22.42 0.13 -27.02
C PRO A 50 21.41 -0.37 -28.05
N ARG A 51 20.61 0.54 -28.60
CA ARG A 51 19.72 0.23 -29.72
C ARG A 51 20.50 0.43 -31.00
N ASP A 52 20.78 -0.65 -31.73
CA ASP A 52 21.48 -0.57 -33.01
C ASP A 52 20.66 0.30 -33.98
N THR A 53 21.15 1.51 -34.20
CA THR A 53 20.48 2.55 -34.98
C THR A 53 20.47 2.25 -36.48
N LEU A 54 21.12 1.17 -36.92
CA LEU A 54 21.23 0.82 -38.33
C LEU A 54 19.89 0.38 -38.96
N PHE A 55 18.99 -0.22 -38.17
CA PHE A 55 17.67 -0.67 -38.63
C PHE A 55 16.50 -0.05 -37.86
N GLY A 56 16.78 0.83 -36.89
CA GLY A 56 15.77 1.55 -36.11
C GLY A 56 15.06 0.65 -35.10
N ALA A 57 15.05 1.06 -33.83
CA ALA A 57 14.09 0.50 -32.89
C ALA A 57 12.70 1.00 -33.28
N GLY A 58 11.92 0.15 -33.93
CA GLY A 58 10.56 0.48 -34.35
C GLY A 58 9.59 0.59 -33.18
N LEU A 59 8.46 1.26 -33.40
CA LEU A 59 7.34 1.33 -32.44
C LEU A 59 6.91 -0.08 -31.97
N GLU A 60 6.96 -1.06 -32.85
CA GLU A 60 6.63 -2.46 -32.54
C GLU A 60 7.56 -3.03 -31.46
N GLN A 61 8.86 -2.77 -31.55
CA GLN A 61 9.83 -3.23 -30.57
C GLN A 61 9.57 -2.61 -29.21
N GLU A 62 9.27 -1.32 -29.15
CA GLU A 62 8.93 -0.63 -27.90
C GLU A 62 7.66 -1.22 -27.26
N VAL A 63 6.64 -1.52 -28.06
CA VAL A 63 5.41 -2.16 -27.57
C VAL A 63 5.69 -3.56 -27.01
N TYR A 64 6.49 -4.37 -27.72
CA TYR A 64 6.87 -5.71 -27.24
C TYR A 64 7.74 -5.65 -25.98
N GLU A 65 8.68 -4.71 -25.90
CA GLU A 65 9.50 -4.50 -24.70
C GLU A 65 8.65 -4.09 -23.50
N GLU A 66 7.70 -3.17 -23.68
CA GLU A 66 6.78 -2.75 -22.62
C GLU A 66 5.90 -3.92 -22.15
N MET A 67 5.37 -4.74 -23.07
CA MET A 67 4.61 -5.95 -22.71
C MET A 67 5.48 -7.00 -21.99
N LEU A 68 6.73 -7.15 -22.43
CA LEU A 68 7.67 -8.08 -21.82
C LEU A 68 8.04 -7.64 -20.39
N PHE A 69 8.34 -6.35 -20.21
CA PHE A 69 8.66 -5.80 -18.90
C PHE A 69 7.48 -5.93 -17.94
N ASP A 70 6.25 -5.72 -18.41
CA ASP A 70 5.04 -5.89 -17.61
C ASP A 70 4.83 -7.35 -17.14
N ALA A 71 5.01 -8.31 -18.05
CA ALA A 71 4.91 -9.73 -17.70
C ALA A 71 6.00 -10.17 -16.71
N LEU A 72 7.25 -9.72 -16.94
CA LEU A 72 8.37 -10.02 -16.05
C LEU A 72 8.19 -9.39 -14.67
N SER A 73 7.76 -8.13 -14.61
CA SER A 73 7.54 -7.44 -13.35
C SER A 73 6.41 -8.09 -12.56
N ALA A 74 5.37 -8.61 -13.21
CA ALA A 74 4.28 -9.34 -12.54
C ALA A 74 4.77 -10.64 -11.88
N GLU A 75 5.65 -11.39 -12.56
CA GLU A 75 6.31 -12.57 -11.98
C GLU A 75 7.25 -12.20 -10.84
N ILE A 76 8.04 -11.12 -10.98
CA ILE A 76 8.90 -10.63 -9.90
C ILE A 76 8.07 -10.25 -8.67
N ALA A 77 6.95 -9.55 -8.85
CA ALA A 77 6.03 -9.16 -7.78
C ALA A 77 5.41 -10.36 -7.07
N LYS A 78 5.06 -11.44 -7.81
CA LYS A 78 4.57 -12.70 -7.22
C LYS A 78 5.55 -13.31 -6.21
N THR A 79 6.86 -13.18 -6.47
CA THR A 79 7.87 -13.72 -5.55
C THR A 79 7.99 -12.91 -4.25
N GLY A 80 7.57 -11.65 -4.24
CA GLY A 80 7.73 -10.74 -3.09
C GLY A 80 9.19 -10.49 -2.68
N ARG A 81 10.16 -10.78 -3.54
CA ARG A 81 11.61 -10.70 -3.23
C ARG A 81 12.17 -9.28 -3.28
N LEU A 82 11.49 -8.36 -3.96
CA LEU A 82 11.87 -6.93 -4.00
C LEU A 82 11.78 -6.27 -2.63
N GLY A 83 10.81 -6.67 -1.82
CA GLY A 83 10.71 -6.27 -0.42
C GLY A 83 10.23 -4.83 -0.18
N VAL A 84 9.96 -4.04 -1.24
CA VAL A 84 9.43 -2.67 -1.13
C VAL A 84 8.05 -2.72 -0.50
N ALA A 85 7.17 -3.60 -0.98
CA ALA A 85 5.87 -3.88 -0.40
C ALA A 85 5.95 -4.21 1.10
N ARG A 86 6.89 -5.08 1.49
CA ARG A 86 7.08 -5.48 2.90
C ARG A 86 7.55 -4.32 3.78
N GLN A 87 8.45 -3.48 3.24
CA GLN A 87 8.92 -2.31 3.96
C GLN A 87 7.80 -1.28 4.16
N VAL A 88 6.95 -1.08 3.14
CA VAL A 88 5.79 -0.20 3.23
C VAL A 88 4.75 -0.77 4.19
N GLU A 89 4.47 -2.07 4.15
CA GLU A 89 3.57 -2.76 5.09
C GLU A 89 4.03 -2.56 6.55
N ALA A 90 5.32 -2.80 6.82
CA ALA A 90 5.89 -2.60 8.15
C ALA A 90 5.74 -1.15 8.65
N GLN A 91 5.90 -0.17 7.76
CA GLN A 91 5.69 1.24 8.09
C GLN A 91 4.22 1.57 8.36
N LEU A 92 3.29 1.02 7.56
CA LEU A 92 1.85 1.19 7.80
C LEU A 92 1.44 0.58 9.15
N GLU A 93 1.92 -0.62 9.47
CA GLU A 93 1.63 -1.25 10.76
C GLU A 93 2.19 -0.44 11.93
N ALA A 94 3.43 0.03 11.82
CA ALA A 94 4.04 0.88 12.83
C ALA A 94 3.24 2.17 13.04
N ALA A 95 2.87 2.85 11.95
CA ALA A 95 2.05 4.06 11.99
C ALA A 95 0.66 3.82 12.60
N GLY A 96 0.01 2.69 12.27
CA GLY A 96 -1.28 2.30 12.83
C GLY A 96 -1.22 2.07 14.35
N LYS A 97 -0.18 1.34 14.82
CA LYS A 97 0.06 1.11 16.25
C LYS A 97 0.25 2.42 17.00
N LEU A 98 1.05 3.35 16.46
CA LEU A 98 1.25 4.68 17.05
C LEU A 98 -0.05 5.48 17.20
N ARG A 99 -0.96 5.44 16.21
CA ARG A 99 -2.27 6.13 16.28
C ARG A 99 -3.17 5.55 17.37
N SER A 100 -3.29 4.22 17.45
CA SER A 100 -4.11 3.54 18.47
C SER A 100 -3.64 3.84 19.90
N VAL A 101 -2.33 4.02 20.11
CA VAL A 101 -1.74 4.38 21.41
C VAL A 101 -2.11 5.82 21.78
N GLN A 102 -2.12 6.75 20.82
CA GLN A 102 -2.49 8.15 21.06
C GLN A 102 -3.98 8.30 21.38
N GLU A 103 -4.85 7.57 20.68
CA GLU A 103 -6.30 7.55 20.92
C GLU A 103 -6.64 6.94 22.29
N GLY A 104 -6.02 5.81 22.65
CA GLY A 104 -6.20 5.19 23.96
C GLY A 104 -5.72 6.04 25.14
N GLN A 105 -4.70 6.89 24.93
CA GLN A 105 -4.21 7.83 25.95
C GLN A 105 -5.12 9.07 26.08
N ALA A 106 -5.74 9.52 24.99
CA ALA A 106 -6.71 10.62 25.03
C ALA A 106 -7.98 10.24 25.81
N ILE A 107 -8.47 9.01 25.64
CA ILE A 107 -9.65 8.49 26.35
C ILE A 107 -9.36 8.32 27.86
N LYS A 108 -8.17 7.86 28.24
CA LYS A 108 -7.78 7.76 29.66
C LYS A 108 -7.62 9.11 30.34
N LYS A 109 -7.10 10.13 29.64
CA LYS A 109 -6.96 11.50 30.18
C LYS A 109 -8.30 12.22 30.34
N SER A 110 -9.28 11.98 29.46
CA SER A 110 -10.63 12.55 29.61
C SER A 110 -11.42 11.86 30.74
N SER A 111 -11.29 10.55 30.90
CA SER A 111 -11.87 9.78 32.02
C SER A 111 -11.30 10.20 33.38
N ALA A 112 -9.98 10.39 33.49
CA ALA A 112 -9.34 10.82 34.74
C ALA A 112 -9.68 12.28 35.17
N ARG A 113 -10.14 13.11 34.23
CA ARG A 113 -10.57 14.50 34.51
C ARG A 113 -12.02 14.58 35.00
N ALA A 114 -12.88 13.66 34.58
CA ALA A 114 -14.28 13.59 35.02
C ALA A 114 -14.42 13.10 36.48
N ASP A 115 -13.52 12.21 36.93
CA ASP A 115 -13.60 11.63 38.27
C ASP A 115 -13.20 12.62 39.38
N LYS A 116 -12.25 13.53 39.09
CA LYS A 116 -11.85 14.59 40.05
C LYS A 116 -12.89 15.69 40.25
N THR A 117 -13.87 15.83 39.35
CA THR A 117 -14.93 16.84 39.46
C THR A 117 -16.14 16.39 40.27
N SER A 118 -16.32 15.08 40.53
CA SER A 118 -17.45 14.59 41.34
C SER A 118 -17.15 14.60 42.86
N SER A 119 -15.87 14.50 43.24
CA SER A 119 -15.47 14.49 44.66
C SER A 119 -15.41 15.87 45.33
N SER A 120 -15.45 16.97 44.57
CA SER A 120 -15.38 18.34 45.14
C SER A 120 -16.75 19.00 45.36
N ARG A 121 -17.87 18.32 45.07
CA ARG A 121 -19.23 18.89 45.15
C ARG A 121 -20.07 18.33 46.31
N LYS A 122 -19.44 17.72 47.32
CA LYS A 122 -20.13 17.17 48.51
C LYS A 122 -19.87 17.92 49.83
N MET A 123 -19.29 19.13 49.80
CA MET A 123 -18.92 19.84 51.04
C MET A 123 -19.63 21.17 51.31
N ASP A 124 -20.51 21.65 50.42
CA ASP A 124 -21.21 22.92 50.61
C ASP A 124 -22.73 22.71 50.68
N THR A 125 -23.22 22.11 51.76
CA THR A 125 -24.60 22.33 52.23
C THR A 125 -24.68 22.05 53.73
N VAL A 126 -24.47 23.08 54.55
CA VAL A 126 -24.99 23.21 55.92
C VAL A 126 -25.51 24.62 56.07
#